data_AF-A0A832UEZ8-F1
#
_entry.id   AF-A0A832UEZ8-F1
#
_cell.length_a   1.000
_cell.length_b   1.000
_cell.length_c   1.000
_cell.angle_alpha   90.00
_cell.angle_beta   90.00
_cell.angle_gamma   90.00
#
_symmetry.space_group_name_H-M   'P 1'
#
loop_
_entity.id
_entity.type
_entity.pdbx_description
1 polymer ?
#
loop_
_entity_poly.entity_id
_entity_poly.type
_entity_poly.pdbx_seq_one_letter_code
_entity_poly.pdbx_strand_id
1 'polypeptide(L)'
;MSISSTLKNASIGTTAAVIFYLAMGVVFLVLLPFLNFPPHIALTGIMSIAAAYALLSRRAWAPWLVVALFLISLTMLAFTLFFSMFVNWPVNVGLIVYLIFSFYFMYYTLSRGTP
;
A
#
# COMPACT_ATOMS: atom_id res chain seq x y z
N MET A 1 -10.85 -6.24 20.90
CA MET A 1 -11.16 -7.23 19.83
C MET A 1 -9.88 -8.00 19.51
N SER A 2 -9.95 -9.32 19.35
CA SER A 2 -8.78 -10.11 18.98
C SER A 2 -8.52 -9.99 17.47
N ILE A 3 -7.33 -9.54 17.09
CA ILE A 3 -6.90 -9.41 15.69
C ILE A 3 -7.07 -10.75 14.94
N SER A 4 -6.79 -11.86 15.63
CA SER A 4 -6.95 -13.21 15.10
C SER A 4 -8.41 -13.53 14.74
N SER A 5 -9.37 -13.16 15.61
CA SER A 5 -10.80 -13.38 15.34
C SER A 5 -11.32 -12.51 14.18
N THR A 6 -10.82 -11.27 14.05
CA THR A 6 -11.20 -10.36 12.96
C THR A 6 -10.66 -10.84 11.62
N LEU A 7 -9.42 -11.36 11.59
CA LEU A 7 -8.81 -11.94 10.38
C LEU A 7 -9.54 -13.21 9.93
N LYS A 8 -9.97 -14.05 10.89
CA LYS A 8 -10.68 -15.30 10.61
C LYS A 8 -12.08 -15.07 10.05
N ASN A 9 -12.72 -13.96 10.43
CA ASN A 9 -14.03 -13.53 9.91
C ASN A 9 -13.92 -12.60 8.69
N ALA A 10 -12.71 -12.23 8.27
CA ALA A 10 -12.48 -11.40 7.10
C ALA A 10 -12.46 -12.26 5.83
N SER A 11 -12.96 -11.70 4.74
CA SER A 11 -12.92 -12.40 3.46
C SER A 11 -11.48 -12.53 2.95
N ILE A 12 -11.19 -13.58 2.19
CA ILE A 12 -9.83 -13.93 1.77
C ILE A 12 -9.07 -12.76 1.11
N GLY A 13 -9.76 -11.93 0.31
CA GLY A 13 -9.13 -10.78 -0.34
C GLY A 13 -8.97 -9.56 0.57
N THR A 14 -9.80 -9.40 1.61
CA THR A 14 -9.58 -8.37 2.64
C THR A 14 -8.34 -8.72 3.47
N THR A 15 -8.18 -9.99 3.82
CA THR A 15 -6.99 -10.49 4.52
C THR A 15 -5.74 -10.34 3.66
N ALA A 16 -5.82 -10.66 2.37
CA ALA A 16 -4.73 -10.44 1.43
C ALA A 16 -4.33 -8.95 1.32
N ALA A 17 -5.31 -8.04 1.28
CA ALA A 17 -5.05 -6.59 1.25
C ALA A 17 -4.34 -6.12 2.52
N VAL A 18 -4.81 -6.57 3.69
CA VAL A 18 -4.18 -6.23 4.99
C VAL A 18 -2.73 -6.71 5.02
N ILE A 19 -2.46 -7.96 4.61
CA ILE A 19 -1.10 -8.50 4.57
C ILE A 19 -0.22 -7.71 3.59
N PHE A 20 -0.74 -7.37 2.42
CA PHE A 20 -0.02 -6.60 1.41
C PHE A 20 0.38 -5.22 1.94
N TYR A 21 -0.59 -4.44 2.44
CA TYR A 21 -0.32 -3.09 2.94
C TYR A 21 0.59 -3.10 4.17
N LEU A 22 0.47 -4.11 5.03
CA LEU A 22 1.36 -4.26 6.19
C LEU A 22 2.78 -4.62 5.76
N ALA A 23 2.95 -5.58 4.85
CA ALA A 23 4.25 -5.99 4.33
C ALA A 23 4.95 -4.83 3.61
N MET A 24 4.25 -4.15 2.69
CA MET A 24 4.82 -3.01 1.96
C MET A 24 5.14 -1.84 2.88
N GLY A 25 4.31 -1.59 3.90
CA GLY A 25 4.57 -0.57 4.90
C GLY A 25 5.86 -0.81 5.68
N VAL A 26 6.10 -2.06 6.11
CA VAL A 26 7.35 -2.46 6.77
C VAL A 26 8.54 -2.34 5.81
N VAL A 27 8.40 -2.80 4.56
CA VAL A 27 9.45 -2.68 3.54
C VAL A 27 9.86 -1.22 3.35
N PHE A 28 8.90 -0.30 3.17
CA PHE A 28 9.20 1.13 3.01
C PHE A 28 9.83 1.77 4.24
N LEU A 29 9.47 1.32 5.46
CA LEU A 29 10.13 1.79 6.68
C LEU A 29 11.56 1.27 6.82
N VAL A 30 11.82 0.02 6.45
CA VAL A 30 13.17 -0.58 6.49
C VAL A 30 14.05 0.03 5.41
N LEU A 31 13.51 0.38 4.25
CA LEU A 31 14.26 1.05 3.19
C LEU A 31 14.85 2.42 3.63
N LEU A 32 14.30 3.03 4.68
CA LEU A 32 14.75 4.34 5.19
C LEU A 32 16.19 4.34 5.73
N PRO A 33 16.56 3.52 6.74
CA PRO A 33 17.92 3.46 7.25
C PRO A 33 18.94 2.87 6.27
N PHE A 34 18.51 2.03 5.33
CA PHE A 34 19.44 1.30 4.46
C PHE A 34 19.81 2.03 3.16
N LEU A 35 18.96 2.91 2.64
CA LEU A 35 19.13 3.48 1.29
C LEU A 35 19.05 5.01 1.23
N ASN A 36 19.01 5.72 2.37
CA ASN A 36 18.81 7.18 2.43
C ASN A 36 17.63 7.64 1.54
N PHE A 37 16.58 6.82 1.47
CA PHE A 37 15.42 7.16 0.66
C PHE A 37 14.75 8.42 1.22
N PRO A 38 14.13 9.23 0.34
CA PRO A 38 13.47 10.45 0.77
C PRO A 38 12.43 10.18 1.86
N PRO A 39 12.25 11.12 2.80
CA PRO A 39 11.34 10.93 3.95
C PRO A 39 9.87 10.72 3.54
N HIS A 40 9.48 11.14 2.34
CA HIS A 40 8.13 10.88 1.82
C HIS A 40 7.86 9.39 1.54
N ILE A 41 8.89 8.55 1.32
CA ILE A 41 8.74 7.09 1.18
C ILE A 41 8.50 6.42 2.55
N ALA A 42 9.08 6.96 3.63
CA ALA A 42 8.72 6.54 4.98
C ALA A 42 7.24 6.83 5.27
N LEU A 43 6.79 8.04 4.89
CA LEU A 43 5.41 8.46 5.13
C LEU A 43 4.42 7.56 4.40
N THR A 44 4.69 7.18 3.15
CA THR A 44 3.85 6.20 2.43
C THR A 44 3.86 4.84 3.11
N GLY A 45 4.99 4.41 3.68
CA GLY A 45 5.07 3.21 4.50
C GLY A 45 4.16 3.24 5.72
N ILE A 46 4.18 4.33 6.49
CA ILE A 46 3.31 4.53 7.65
C ILE A 46 1.83 4.54 7.23
N MET A 47 1.50 5.25 6.14
CA MET A 47 0.14 5.29 5.59
C MET A 47 -0.33 3.90 5.12
N SER A 48 0.58 3.08 4.58
CA SER A 48 0.29 1.69 4.21
C SER A 48 -0.04 0.84 5.43
N ILE A 49 0.70 0.96 6.54
CA ILE A 49 0.37 0.27 7.80
C ILE A 49 -0.98 0.77 8.35
N ALA A 50 -1.24 2.08 8.27
CA ALA A 50 -2.51 2.66 8.66
C ALA A 50 -3.68 2.12 7.81
N ALA A 51 -3.48 1.89 6.51
CA ALA A 51 -4.46 1.27 5.63
C ALA A 51 -4.78 -0.17 6.05
N ALA A 52 -3.75 -0.95 6.38
CA ALA A 52 -3.93 -2.31 6.88
C ALA A 52 -4.78 -2.33 8.16
N TYR A 53 -4.52 -1.41 9.09
CA TYR A 53 -5.33 -1.27 10.29
C TYR A 53 -6.77 -0.79 10.00
N ALA A 54 -6.94 0.17 9.09
CA ALA A 54 -8.24 0.70 8.72
C ALA A 54 -9.13 -0.36 8.05
N LEU A 55 -8.54 -1.19 7.18
CA LEU A 55 -9.17 -2.35 6.55
C LEU A 55 -9.57 -3.40 7.59
N LEU A 56 -8.68 -3.71 8.53
CA LEU A 56 -8.97 -4.65 9.62
C LEU A 56 -10.12 -4.17 10.51
N SER A 57 -10.14 -2.87 10.80
CA SER A 57 -11.15 -2.25 11.65
C SER A 57 -12.48 -1.96 10.93
N ARG A 58 -12.62 -2.35 9.66
CA ARG A 58 -13.78 -2.06 8.79
C ARG A 58 -14.26 -0.61 8.88
N ARG A 59 -13.33 0.34 8.94
CA ARG A 59 -13.69 1.77 9.01
C ARG A 59 -14.20 2.25 7.66
N ALA A 60 -15.24 3.09 7.66
CA ALA A 60 -15.79 3.69 6.45
C ALA A 60 -14.77 4.52 5.64
N TRP A 61 -13.67 4.96 6.27
CA TRP A 61 -12.61 5.72 5.59
C TRP A 61 -11.47 4.86 5.04
N ALA A 62 -11.49 3.54 5.28
CA ALA A 62 -10.51 2.61 4.73
C ALA A 62 -10.40 2.65 3.19
N PRO A 63 -11.51 2.66 2.41
CA PRO A 63 -11.41 2.71 0.94
C PRO A 63 -10.78 4.02 0.45
N TRP A 64 -11.08 5.16 1.10
CA TRP A 64 -10.48 6.45 0.76
C TRP A 64 -8.97 6.44 0.96
N LEU A 65 -8.49 5.81 2.03
CA LEU A 65 -7.06 5.73 2.33
C LEU A 65 -6.32 4.80 1.36
N VAL A 66 -6.96 3.71 0.93
CA VAL A 66 -6.47 2.83 -0.14
C VAL A 66 -6.37 3.56 -1.48
N VAL A 67 -7.39 4.34 -1.84
CA VAL A 67 -7.39 5.16 -3.07
C VAL A 67 -6.29 6.23 -3.01
N ALA A 68 -6.10 6.90 -1.87
CA ALA A 68 -5.02 7.86 -1.69
C ALA A 68 -3.64 7.22 -1.87
N LEU A 69 -3.41 6.03 -1.27
CA LEU A 69 -2.17 5.28 -1.45
C LEU A 69 -1.91 4.91 -2.93
N PHE A 70 -2.96 4.52 -3.66
CA PHE A 70 -2.84 4.26 -5.10
C PHE A 70 -2.42 5.51 -5.88
N LEU A 71 -3.07 6.66 -5.62
CA LEU A 71 -2.71 7.94 -6.24
C LEU A 71 -1.27 8.39 -5.94
N ILE A 72 -0.81 8.19 -4.71
CA ILE A 72 0.58 8.50 -4.33
C ILE A 72 1.56 7.57 -5.07
N SER A 73 1.22 6.29 -5.19
CA SER A 73 2.03 5.32 -5.93
C SER A 73 2.12 5.68 -7.42
N LEU A 74 0.99 6.11 -8.00
CA LEU A 74 0.90 6.51 -9.39
C LEU A 74 1.75 7.75 -9.68
N THR A 75 1.67 8.76 -8.82
CA THR A 75 2.48 9.98 -8.94
C THR A 75 3.96 9.72 -8.76
N MET A 76 4.35 8.85 -7.80
CA MET A 76 5.74 8.42 -7.64
C MET A 76 6.28 7.69 -8.87
N LEU A 77 5.49 6.77 -9.45
CA LEU A 77 5.89 6.07 -10.67
C LEU A 77 6.04 7.04 -11.84
N ALA A 78 5.07 7.93 -12.04
CA ALA A 78 5.10 8.93 -13.12
C ALA A 78 6.31 9.86 -12.99
N PHE A 79 6.59 10.35 -11.77
CA PHE A 79 7.76 11.20 -11.51
C PHE A 79 9.07 10.45 -11.79
N THR A 80 9.19 9.20 -11.32
CA THR A 80 10.42 8.41 -11.49
C THR A 80 10.66 8.04 -12.96
N LEU A 81 9.60 7.72 -13.71
CA LEU A 81 9.67 7.46 -15.14
C LEU A 81 10.04 8.72 -15.94
N PHE A 82 9.47 9.88 -15.59
CA PHE A 82 9.70 11.13 -16.31
C PHE A 82 11.09 11.73 -16.04
N PHE A 83 11.53 11.74 -14.79
CA PHE A 83 12.79 12.39 -14.40
C PHE A 83 14.01 11.46 -14.41
N SER A 84 13.82 10.18 -14.11
CA SER A 84 14.94 9.27 -13.87
C SER A 84 15.24 8.35 -15.04
N MET A 85 14.48 8.38 -16.15
CA MET A 85 14.73 7.62 -17.39
C MET A 85 15.34 6.23 -17.15
N PHE A 86 14.82 5.46 -16.18
CA PHE A 86 15.31 4.11 -15.84
C PHE A 86 16.74 3.98 -15.27
N VAL A 87 17.37 5.05 -14.80
CA VAL A 87 18.71 4.99 -14.15
C VAL A 87 18.74 3.97 -13.01
N ASN A 88 17.68 3.87 -12.22
CA ASN A 88 17.55 2.91 -11.11
C ASN A 88 16.49 1.84 -11.42
N TRP A 89 16.84 0.92 -12.33
CA TRP A 89 15.93 -0.16 -12.78
C TRP A 89 15.27 -0.99 -11.65
N PRO A 90 15.92 -1.33 -10.52
CA PRO A 90 15.29 -2.15 -9.48
C PRO A 90 14.17 -1.38 -8.76
N VAL A 91 14.36 -0.08 -8.56
CA VAL A 91 13.39 0.81 -7.91
C VAL A 91 12.17 0.98 -8.82
N ASN A 92 12.38 1.13 -10.12
CA ASN A 92 11.30 1.23 -11.10
C ASN A 92 10.46 -0.04 -11.17
N VAL A 93 11.11 -1.21 -11.22
CA VAL A 93 10.40 -2.50 -11.20
C VAL A 93 9.60 -2.66 -9.91
N GLY A 94 10.19 -2.31 -8.76
CA GLY A 94 9.50 -2.35 -7.47
C GLY A 94 8.26 -1.45 -7.43
N LEU A 95 8.36 -0.22 -7.95
CA LEU A 95 7.25 0.73 -8.05
C LEU A 95 6.14 0.24 -8.99
N ILE A 96 6.49 -0.37 -10.13
CA ILE A 96 5.51 -0.93 -11.08
C ILE A 96 4.75 -2.09 -10.43
N VAL A 97 5.47 -3.02 -9.79
CA VAL A 97 4.84 -4.14 -9.06
C VAL A 97 3.92 -3.60 -7.97
N TYR A 98 4.40 -2.64 -7.17
CA TYR A 98 3.60 -2.03 -6.12
C TYR A 98 2.35 -1.33 -6.66
N LEU A 99 2.44 -0.67 -7.83
CA LEU A 99 1.28 -0.03 -8.47
C LEU A 99 0.26 -1.06 -8.94
N ILE A 100 0.68 -2.15 -9.58
CA ILE A 100 -0.22 -3.22 -10.06
C ILE A 100 -0.98 -3.83 -8.88
N PHE A 101 -0.28 -4.17 -7.80
CA PHE A 101 -0.91 -4.71 -6.61
C PHE A 101 -1.83 -3.68 -5.93
N SER A 102 -1.39 -2.42 -5.83
CA SER A 102 -2.22 -1.35 -5.27
C SER A 102 -3.49 -1.11 -6.09
N PHE A 103 -3.42 -1.22 -7.42
CA PHE A 103 -4.57 -1.14 -8.30
C PHE A 103 -5.53 -2.30 -8.09
N TYR A 104 -5.01 -3.53 -8.02
CA TYR A 104 -5.80 -4.72 -7.76
C TYR A 104 -6.53 -4.63 -6.41
N PHE A 105 -5.83 -4.26 -5.35
CA PHE A 105 -6.43 -4.13 -4.02
C PHE A 105 -7.40 -2.95 -3.94
N MET A 106 -7.10 -1.81 -4.58
CA MET A 106 -8.03 -0.70 -4.71
C MET A 106 -9.33 -1.15 -5.38
N TYR A 107 -9.24 -1.76 -6.57
CA TYR A 107 -10.40 -2.25 -7.31
C TYR A 107 -11.19 -3.27 -6.48
N TYR A 108 -10.50 -4.19 -5.80
CA TYR A 108 -11.13 -5.17 -4.93
C TYR A 108 -11.88 -4.52 -3.74
N THR A 109 -11.27 -3.54 -3.08
CA THR A 109 -11.91 -2.83 -1.96
C THR A 109 -13.09 -1.97 -2.38
N LEU A 110 -13.06 -1.39 -3.58
CA LEU A 110 -14.17 -0.60 -4.13
C LEU A 110 -15.32 -1.48 -4.62
N SER A 111 -15.02 -2.52 -5.39
CA SER A 111 -16.01 -3.42 -6.01
C SER A 111 -16.80 -4.24 -5.01
N ARG A 112 -16.20 -4.60 -3.86
CA ARG A 112 -16.92 -5.32 -2.82
C ARG A 112 -17.84 -4.44 -1.99
N GLY A 113 -17.68 -3.12 -2.01
CA GLY A 113 -18.29 -2.22 -1.02
C GLY A 113 -17.90 -2.68 0.39
N THR A 114 -17.00 -1.97 1.08
CA THR A 114 -16.94 -2.20 2.54
C THR A 114 -18.35 -2.01 3.11
N PRO A 115 -18.77 -2.81 4.11
CA PRO A 115 -20.17 -3.02 4.50
C PRO A 115 -21.00 -1.73 4.60
#